data_AF-A0A368VCL5-F1
#
_entry.id   AF-A0A368VCL5-F1
#
_cell.length_a   1.000
_cell.length_b   1.000
_cell.length_c   1.000
_cell.angle_alpha   90.00
_cell.angle_beta   90.00
_cell.angle_gamma   90.00
#
_symmetry.space_group_name_H-M   'P 1'
#
loop_
_entity.id
_entity.type
_entity.pdbx_description
1 polymer ?
#
loop_
_entity_poly.entity_id
_entity_poly.type
_entity_poly.pdbx_seq_one_letter_code
_entity_poly.pdbx_strand_id
1 'polypeptide(L)' 'INIAKAIHWLSIPKKERGSFSMSDIKTMNHNTLMLERFFDVFGIYPYSTKNQNYVKELILYGTKAA' A
#
# COMPACT_ATOMS: atom_id res chain seq x y z
N ILE A 1 -10.47 -19.11 -0.32
CA ILE A 1 -9.77 -18.04 0.44
C ILE A 1 -9.45 -16.91 -0.53
N ASN A 2 -9.75 -15.66 -0.19
CA ASN A 2 -9.37 -14.50 -1.02
C ASN A 2 -7.85 -14.28 -0.92
N ILE A 3 -7.13 -14.35 -2.06
CA ILE A 3 -5.67 -14.24 -2.13
C ILE A 3 -5.18 -12.92 -1.53
N ALA A 4 -5.86 -11.80 -1.82
CA ALA A 4 -5.52 -10.49 -1.26
C ALA A 4 -5.63 -10.48 0.27
N LYS A 5 -6.65 -11.14 0.83
CA LYS A 5 -6.80 -11.30 2.29
C LYS A 5 -5.70 -12.18 2.87
N ALA A 6 -5.29 -13.23 2.17
CA ALA A 6 -4.20 -14.09 2.65
C ALA A 6 -2.85 -13.36 2.68
N ILE A 7 -2.55 -12.57 1.64
CA ILE A 7 -1.23 -11.92 1.50
C ILE A 7 -1.13 -10.66 2.37
N HIS A 8 -2.12 -9.77 2.30
CA HIS A 8 -2.01 -8.45 2.96
C HIS A 8 -2.61 -8.41 4.37
N TRP A 9 -3.56 -9.30 4.68
CA TRP A 9 -4.31 -9.21 5.93
C TRP A 9 -3.94 -10.30 6.95
N LEU A 10 -3.71 -11.52 6.48
CA LEU A 10 -3.31 -12.61 7.36
C LEU A 10 -1.85 -12.49 7.86
N SER A 11 -1.01 -11.73 7.15
CA SER A 11 0.36 -11.41 7.54
C SER A 11 0.45 -10.49 8.77
N ILE A 12 -0.58 -9.67 9.02
CA ILE A 12 -0.65 -8.80 10.20
C ILE A 12 -0.97 -9.65 11.45
N PRO A 13 -0.25 -9.48 12.58
CA PRO A 13 -0.56 -10.16 13.83
C PRO A 13 -2.04 -9.99 14.23
N LYS A 14 -2.68 -11.06 14.72
CA LYS A 14 -4.11 -11.04 15.05
C LYS A 14 -4.52 -9.89 15.98
N LYS A 15 -3.62 -9.44 16.86
CA LYS A 15 -3.86 -8.35 17.83
C LYS A 15 -3.89 -6.96 17.20
N GLU A 16 -3.25 -6.78 16.04
CA GLU A 16 -3.12 -5.50 15.32
C GLU A 16 -4.03 -5.45 14.08
N ARG A 17 -4.73 -6.54 13.80
CA ARG A 17 -5.57 -6.70 12.62
C ARG A 17 -6.92 -6.00 12.83
N GLY A 18 -7.16 -4.93 12.07
CA GLY A 18 -8.42 -4.17 12.09
C GLY A 18 -9.60 -4.91 11.42
N SER A 19 -10.39 -4.22 10.59
CA SER A 19 -11.39 -4.83 9.72
C SER A 19 -10.86 -4.98 8.28
N PHE A 20 -11.10 -6.13 7.65
CA PHE A 20 -10.65 -6.35 6.27
C PHE A 20 -11.56 -5.61 5.29
N SER A 21 -10.95 -4.83 4.39
CA SER A 21 -11.68 -4.03 3.41
C SER A 21 -11.11 -4.26 2.02
N MET A 22 -11.94 -4.82 1.12
CA MET A 22 -11.53 -5.09 -0.25
C MET A 22 -11.35 -3.79 -1.06
N SER A 23 -12.05 -2.71 -0.71
CA SER A 23 -11.86 -1.41 -1.33
C SER A 23 -10.47 -0.85 -1.01
N ASP A 24 -10.03 -0.94 0.25
CA ASP A 24 -8.74 -0.40 0.66
C ASP A 24 -7.58 -1.16 0.01
N ILE A 25 -7.67 -2.49 -0.08
CA ILE A 25 -6.66 -3.29 -0.80
C ILE A 25 -6.59 -2.91 -2.28
N LYS A 26 -7.73 -2.65 -2.93
CA LYS A 26 -7.75 -2.21 -4.34
C LYS A 26 -7.13 -0.83 -4.50
N THR A 27 -7.46 0.11 -3.61
CA THR A 27 -6.88 1.46 -3.61
C THR A 27 -5.37 1.40 -3.43
N MET A 28 -4.88 0.64 -2.44
CA MET A 28 -3.44 0.48 -2.22
C MET A 28 -2.72 -0.08 -3.45
N ASN A 29 -3.24 -1.16 -4.04
CA ASN A 29 -2.63 -1.77 -5.21
C ASN A 29 -2.65 -0.83 -6.43
N HIS A 30 -3.73 -0.08 -6.61
CA HIS A 30 -3.81 0.95 -7.65
C HIS A 30 -2.73 2.03 -7.46
N ASN A 31 -2.63 2.57 -6.24
CA ASN A 31 -1.64 3.58 -5.90
C ASN A 31 -0.21 3.07 -6.12
N THR A 32 0.09 1.83 -5.70
CA THR A 32 1.41 1.21 -5.91
C THR A 32 1.79 1.17 -7.39
N LEU A 33 0.90 0.67 -8.27
CA LEU A 33 1.19 0.58 -9.71
C LEU A 33 1.38 1.97 -10.35
N MET A 34 0.56 2.95 -9.95
CA MET A 34 0.69 4.33 -10.44
C MET A 34 2.02 4.96 -10.01
N LEU A 35 2.42 4.77 -8.74
CA LEU A 35 3.67 5.28 -8.20
C LEU A 35 4.88 4.61 -8.84
N GLU A 36 4.86 3.29 -9.01
CA GLU A 36 5.92 2.55 -9.71
C GLU A 36 6.12 3.10 -11.12
N ARG A 37 5.04 3.30 -11.87
CA ARG A 37 5.12 3.89 -13.22
C ARG A 37 5.61 5.32 -13.19
N PHE A 38 5.15 6.13 -12.25
CA PHE A 38 5.59 7.51 -12.09
C PHE A 38 7.10 7.59 -11.80
N PHE A 39 7.58 6.81 -10.84
CA PHE A 39 9.00 6.79 -10.49
C PHE A 39 9.88 6.30 -11.64
N ASP A 40 9.44 5.28 -12.38
CA ASP A 40 10.12 4.76 -13.57
C ASP A 40 10.23 5.82 -14.68
N VAL A 41 9.12 6.47 -15.02
CA VAL A 41 9.09 7.49 -16.09
C VAL A 41 9.93 8.72 -15.75
N PHE A 42 9.95 9.14 -14.48
CA PHE A 42 10.65 10.34 -14.04
C PHE A 42 12.04 10.09 -13.43
N GLY A 43 12.50 8.83 -13.39
CA GLY A 43 13.80 8.46 -12.82
C GLY A 43 13.94 8.78 -11.32
N ILE A 44 12.85 8.74 -10.57
CA ILE A 44 12.82 9.06 -9.13
C ILE A 44 13.22 7.82 -8.34
N TYR A 45 14.12 7.96 -7.36
CA TYR A 45 14.45 6.89 -6.44
C TYR A 45 13.64 6.99 -5.13
N PRO A 46 12.60 6.16 -4.94
CA PRO A 46 11.68 6.29 -3.80
C PRO A 46 12.22 5.67 -2.50
N TYR A 47 13.24 4.79 -2.58
CA TYR A 47 13.70 3.98 -1.46
C TYR A 47 14.84 4.63 -0.64
N SER A 48 14.96 5.95 -0.67
CA SER A 48 15.82 6.63 0.29
C SER A 48 15.18 6.60 1.69
N THR A 49 16.00 6.56 2.74
CA THR A 49 15.51 6.59 4.13
C THR A 49 14.60 7.80 4.40
N LYS A 50 14.85 8.91 3.71
CA LYS A 50 14.04 10.13 3.78
C LYS A 50 12.66 9.97 3.13
N ASN A 51 12.58 9.26 2.01
CA ASN A 51 11.36 9.16 1.20
C ASN A 51 10.45 8.00 1.60
N GLN A 52 10.98 7.01 2.31
CA GLN A 52 10.27 5.77 2.63
C GLN A 52 8.93 6.00 3.35
N ASN A 53 8.85 6.98 4.26
CA ASN A 53 7.60 7.29 4.97
C ASN A 53 6.57 7.94 4.05
N TYR A 54 6.97 8.89 3.21
CA TYR A 54 6.09 9.55 2.25
C TYR A 54 5.55 8.57 1.21
N VAL A 55 6.38 7.64 0.73
CA VAL A 55 5.94 6.62 -0.24
C VAL A 55 4.89 5.70 0.39
N LYS A 56 5.04 5.32 1.67
CA LYS A 56 4.02 4.54 2.39
C LYS A 56 2.71 5.31 2.53
N GLU A 57 2.78 6.59 2.86
CA GLU A 57 1.61 7.47 2.94
C GLU A 57 0.88 7.56 1.59
N LEU A 58 1.62 7.75 0.49
CA LEU A 58 1.06 7.78 -0.86
C LEU A 58 0.41 6.43 -1.26
N ILE A 59 0.97 5.31 -0.83
CA ILE A 59 0.35 3.98 -1.05
C ILE A 59 -0.99 3.87 -0.31
N LEU A 60 -1.05 4.38 0.93
CA LEU A 60 -2.26 4.33 1.77
C LEU A 60 -3.29 5.42 1.47
N TYR A 61 -2.94 6.39 0.62
CA TYR A 61 -3.79 7.53 0.30
C TYR A 61 -5.17 7.10 -0.22
N GLY A 62 -6.23 7.63 0.39
CA GLY A 62 -7.62 7.34 0.02
C GLY A 62 -8.16 6.01 0.55
N THR A 63 -7.38 5.26 1.35
CA THR A 63 -7.94 4.17 2.16
C THR A 63 -8.80 4.73 3.30
N LYS A 64 -9.80 3.98 3.75
CA LYS A 64 -10.75 4.43 4.80
C LYS A 64 -10.10 4.69 6.17
N ALA A 65 -8.85 4.30 6.34
CA ALA A 65 -8.08 4.45 7.58
C ALA A 65 -6.68 5.02 7.30
N ALA A 66 -6.59 5.97 6.36
CA ALA A 66 -5.36 6.73 6.08
C ALA A 66 -5.05 7.72 7.21
#